data_AF-A0A960GEV9-F1
#
_entry.id   AF-A0A960GEV9-F1
#
_cell.length_a   1.000
_cell.length_b   1.000
_cell.length_c   1.000
_cell.angle_alpha   90.00
_cell.angle_beta   90.00
_cell.angle_gamma   90.00
#
_symmetry.space_group_name_H-M   'P 1'
#
loop_
_entity.id
_entity.type
_entity.pdbx_description
1 polymer ?
#
loop_
_entity_poly.entity_id
_entity_poly.type
_entity_poly.pdbx_seq_one_letter_code
_entity_poly.pdbx_strand_id
1 'polypeptide(L)'
;MGEGARGSASVLVVFLTTALCAAGLVLVQHLRGLALVAHLESVADLAALAAAARLFEPAACDSAAAVASANRVTLVSCELDGPVVHVDVGSGSGRRRAASAATLARRTGQW
;
A
#
# COMPACT_ATOMS: atom_id res chain seq x y z
N MET A 1 -20.20 -55.01 11.71
CA MET A 1 -18.92 -54.25 11.75
C MET A 1 -18.88 -53.29 10.56
N GLY A 2 -19.24 -52.01 10.75
CA GLY A 2 -19.25 -51.05 9.63
C GLY A 2 -19.56 -49.58 9.97
N GLU A 3 -19.95 -49.27 11.22
CA GLU A 3 -20.42 -47.91 11.57
C GLU A 3 -19.28 -46.91 11.85
N GLY A 4 -18.07 -47.37 12.20
CA GLY A 4 -16.93 -46.49 12.49
C GLY A 4 -16.27 -45.82 11.28
N ALA A 5 -16.39 -46.40 10.08
CA ALA A 5 -15.70 -45.89 8.88
C ALA A 5 -16.37 -44.66 8.25
N ARG A 6 -17.71 -44.53 8.41
CA ARG A 6 -18.47 -43.41 7.83
C ARG A 6 -18.22 -42.08 8.55
N GLY A 7 -17.97 -42.11 9.86
CA GLY A 7 -17.64 -40.90 10.64
C GLY A 7 -16.22 -40.37 10.39
N SER A 8 -15.26 -41.26 10.17
CA SER A 8 -13.87 -40.85 9.92
C SER A 8 -13.73 -40.13 8.57
N ALA A 9 -14.42 -40.61 7.53
CA ALA A 9 -14.36 -40.01 6.21
C ALA A 9 -14.96 -38.59 6.18
N SER A 10 -16.10 -38.36 6.86
CA SER A 10 -16.74 -37.04 6.88
C SER A 10 -15.92 -36.00 7.66
N VAL A 11 -15.32 -36.40 8.80
CA VAL A 11 -14.44 -35.51 9.57
C VAL A 11 -13.22 -35.10 8.75
N LEU A 12 -12.62 -36.05 8.03
CA LEU A 12 -11.47 -35.77 7.17
C LEU A 12 -11.82 -34.82 6.02
N VAL A 13 -12.98 -35.00 5.38
CA VAL A 13 -13.45 -34.10 4.31
C VAL A 13 -13.70 -32.69 4.84
N VAL A 14 -14.38 -32.56 5.99
CA VAL A 14 -14.65 -31.24 6.59
C VAL A 14 -13.34 -30.56 6.99
N PHE A 15 -12.42 -31.30 7.59
CA PHE A 15 -11.11 -30.77 7.98
C PHE A 15 -10.30 -30.30 6.76
N LEU A 16 -10.19 -31.14 5.72
CA LEU A 16 -9.47 -30.78 4.50
C LEU A 16 -10.11 -29.58 3.80
N THR A 17 -11.43 -29.55 3.70
CA THR A 17 -12.15 -28.44 3.05
C THR A 17 -11.91 -27.14 3.82
N THR A 18 -12.02 -27.17 5.15
CA THR A 18 -11.76 -26.01 6.00
C THR A 18 -10.31 -25.56 5.90
N ALA A 19 -9.36 -26.50 5.90
CA ALA A 19 -7.93 -26.20 5.74
C ALA A 19 -7.63 -25.56 4.37
N LEU A 20 -8.22 -26.08 3.29
CA LEU A 20 -8.08 -25.50 1.95
C LEU A 20 -8.67 -24.09 1.88
N CYS A 21 -9.86 -23.87 2.45
CA CYS A 21 -10.47 -22.55 2.50
C CYS A 21 -9.60 -21.56 3.29
N ALA A 22 -9.08 -21.96 4.45
CA ALA A 22 -8.19 -21.14 5.26
C ALA A 22 -6.89 -20.79 4.50
N ALA A 23 -6.26 -21.79 3.87
CA ALA A 23 -5.06 -21.58 3.05
C ALA A 23 -5.33 -20.63 1.87
N GLY A 24 -6.47 -20.79 1.19
CA GLY A 24 -6.89 -19.91 0.11
C GLY A 24 -7.08 -18.47 0.55
N LEU A 25 -7.71 -18.24 1.71
CA LEU A 25 -7.87 -16.89 2.27
C LEU A 25 -6.52 -16.26 2.61
N VAL A 26 -5.62 -17.00 3.25
CA VAL A 26 -4.26 -16.51 3.58
C VAL A 26 -3.51 -16.11 2.31
N LEU A 27 -3.58 -16.94 1.26
CA LEU A 27 -2.93 -16.65 -0.02
C LEU A 27 -3.49 -15.37 -0.66
N VAL A 28 -4.82 -15.21 -0.70
CA VAL A 28 -5.46 -14.01 -1.25
C VAL A 28 -5.04 -12.74 -0.48
N GLN A 29 -4.93 -12.81 0.84
CA GLN A 29 -4.49 -11.66 1.64
C GLN A 29 -3.04 -11.28 1.33
N HIS A 30 -2.14 -12.26 1.19
CA HIS A 30 -0.75 -12.01 0.83
C HIS A 30 -0.62 -11.39 -0.57
N LEU A 31 -1.34 -11.92 -1.56
CA LEU A 31 -1.30 -11.39 -2.93
C LEU A 31 -1.84 -9.96 -3.00
N ARG A 32 -2.90 -9.64 -2.24
CA ARG A 32 -3.42 -8.27 -2.13
C ARG A 32 -2.39 -7.30 -1.55
N GLY A 33 -1.64 -7.72 -0.54
CA GLY A 33 -0.58 -6.90 0.05
C GLY A 33 0.53 -6.57 -0.95
N LEU A 34 1.01 -7.58 -1.69
CA LEU A 34 2.04 -7.40 -2.72
C LEU A 34 1.55 -6.51 -3.87
N ALA A 35 0.33 -6.76 -4.36
CA ALA A 35 -0.27 -5.95 -5.42
C ALA A 35 -0.44 -4.49 -5.00
N LEU A 36 -0.77 -4.22 -3.72
CA LEU A 36 -0.89 -2.86 -3.21
C LEU A 36 0.46 -2.13 -3.20
N VAL A 37 1.54 -2.80 -2.79
CA VAL A 37 2.89 -2.19 -2.78
C VAL A 37 3.32 -1.83 -4.20
N ALA A 38 3.22 -2.77 -5.13
CA ALA A 38 3.56 -2.53 -6.53
C ALA A 38 2.71 -1.42 -7.16
N HIS A 39 1.43 -1.35 -6.80
CA HIS A 39 0.56 -0.27 -7.24
C HIS A 39 1.01 1.10 -6.70
N LEU A 40 1.33 1.19 -5.41
CA LEU A 40 1.82 2.45 -4.82
C LEU A 40 3.12 2.93 -5.47
N GLU A 41 4.05 2.03 -5.75
CA GLU A 41 5.30 2.33 -6.44
C GLU A 41 5.04 2.90 -7.84
N SER A 42 4.18 2.24 -8.64
CA SER A 42 3.81 2.75 -9.96
C SER A 42 3.16 4.13 -9.93
N VAL A 43 2.35 4.42 -8.91
CA VAL A 43 1.69 5.72 -8.75
C VAL A 43 2.68 6.79 -8.30
N ALA A 44 3.66 6.42 -7.46
CA ALA A 44 4.73 7.32 -7.04
C ALA A 44 5.53 7.80 -8.26
N ASP A 45 5.92 6.88 -9.14
CA ASP A 45 6.69 7.19 -10.36
C ASP A 45 5.90 8.10 -11.30
N LEU A 46 4.61 7.82 -11.51
CA LEU A 46 3.74 8.67 -12.34
C LEU A 46 3.56 10.08 -11.73
N ALA A 47 3.40 10.17 -10.42
CA ALA A 47 3.26 11.44 -9.73
C ALA A 47 4.56 12.26 -9.76
N ALA A 48 5.71 11.59 -9.58
CA ALA A 48 7.03 12.20 -9.71
C ALA A 48 7.27 12.74 -11.12
N LEU A 49 6.97 11.96 -12.16
CA LEU A 49 7.06 12.41 -13.55
C LEU A 49 6.12 13.59 -13.84
N ALA A 50 4.90 13.57 -13.31
CA ALA A 50 3.94 14.66 -13.49
C ALA A 50 4.40 15.97 -12.82
N ALA A 51 5.04 15.89 -11.66
CA ALA A 51 5.63 17.07 -11.02
C ALA A 51 6.91 17.52 -11.73
N ALA A 52 7.78 16.59 -12.14
CA ALA A 52 9.00 16.89 -12.89
C ALA A 52 8.71 17.55 -14.24
N ALA A 53 7.62 17.17 -14.91
CA ALA A 53 7.14 17.83 -16.13
C ALA A 53 6.76 19.30 -15.92
N ARG A 54 6.55 19.72 -14.67
CA ARG A 54 6.17 21.09 -14.29
C ARG A 54 7.10 21.71 -13.24
N LEU A 55 8.35 21.26 -13.19
CA LEU A 55 9.27 21.50 -12.08
C LEU A 55 9.49 22.99 -11.75
N PHE A 56 9.42 23.86 -12.76
CA PHE A 56 9.65 25.30 -12.61
C PHE A 56 8.35 26.10 -12.43
N GLU A 57 7.22 25.42 -12.44
CA GLU A 57 5.92 26.03 -12.23
C GLU A 57 5.47 25.83 -10.78
N PRO A 58 4.74 26.81 -10.20
CA PRO A 58 4.20 26.68 -8.85
C PRO A 58 3.21 25.51 -8.70
N ALA A 59 2.69 25.00 -9.82
CA ALA A 59 1.72 23.90 -9.87
C ALA A 59 2.35 22.49 -10.00
N ALA A 60 3.68 22.33 -9.82
CA ALA A 60 4.35 21.04 -9.89
C ALA A 60 3.72 20.02 -8.92
N CYS A 61 3.59 20.39 -7.64
CA CYS A 61 3.01 19.52 -6.62
C CYS A 61 1.51 19.31 -6.78
N ASP A 62 0.77 20.30 -7.32
CA ASP A 62 -0.65 20.13 -7.66
C ASP A 62 -0.83 19.05 -8.74
N SER A 63 0.12 18.96 -9.67
CA SER A 63 0.11 17.96 -10.74
C SER A 63 0.37 16.55 -10.19
N ALA A 64 1.31 16.38 -9.26
CA ALA A 64 1.49 15.13 -8.52
C ALA A 64 0.24 14.76 -7.70
N ALA A 65 -0.37 15.74 -7.02
CA ALA A 65 -1.59 15.51 -6.24
C ALA A 65 -2.77 15.05 -7.13
N ALA A 66 -2.91 15.64 -8.32
CA ALA A 66 -3.91 15.23 -9.29
C ALA A 66 -3.72 13.76 -9.72
N VAL A 67 -2.47 13.35 -10.03
CA VAL A 67 -2.16 11.95 -10.39
C VAL A 67 -2.42 10.99 -9.23
N ALA A 68 -2.00 11.34 -8.01
CA ALA A 68 -2.25 10.50 -6.83
C ALA A 68 -3.77 10.32 -6.61
N SER A 69 -4.54 11.41 -6.68
CA SER A 69 -6.00 11.37 -6.49
C SER A 69 -6.72 10.55 -7.57
N ALA A 70 -6.31 10.66 -8.83
CA ALA A 70 -6.84 9.87 -9.93
C ALA A 70 -6.64 8.36 -9.72
N ASN A 71 -5.55 7.98 -9.04
CA ASN A 71 -5.24 6.60 -8.68
C ASN A 71 -5.76 6.18 -7.30
N ARG A 72 -6.57 7.01 -6.63
CA ARG A 72 -7.10 6.76 -5.26
C ARG A 72 -5.99 6.54 -4.22
N VAL A 73 -4.83 7.15 -4.44
CA VAL A 73 -3.70 7.18 -3.51
C VAL A 73 -3.60 8.59 -2.92
N THR A 74 -3.09 8.71 -1.71
CA THR A 74 -2.88 10.01 -1.05
C THR A 74 -1.46 10.48 -1.28
N LEU A 75 -1.29 11.73 -1.71
CA LEU A 75 0.02 12.40 -1.69
C LEU A 75 0.39 12.70 -0.22
N VAL A 76 1.52 12.19 0.23
CA VAL A 76 2.02 12.33 1.60
C VAL A 76 2.95 13.54 1.71
N SER A 77 3.88 13.68 0.77
CA SER A 77 4.82 14.79 0.67
C SER A 77 5.05 15.13 -0.81
N CYS A 78 5.39 16.39 -1.08
CA CYS A 78 5.93 16.83 -2.34
C CYS A 78 6.91 17.97 -2.04
N GLU A 79 8.18 17.73 -2.31
CA GLU A 79 9.26 18.67 -2.05
C GLU A 79 10.06 18.91 -3.34
N LEU A 80 10.38 20.17 -3.59
CA LEU A 80 11.19 20.60 -4.73
C LEU A 80 12.56 21.00 -4.19
N ASP A 81 13.61 20.31 -4.64
CA ASP A 81 15.00 20.61 -4.32
C ASP A 81 15.76 20.93 -5.62
N GLY A 82 15.69 22.19 -6.03
CA GLY A 82 16.26 22.67 -7.29
C GLY A 82 15.70 21.88 -8.50
N PRO A 83 16.54 21.10 -9.22
CA PRO A 83 16.11 20.30 -10.36
C PRO A 83 15.51 18.93 -9.97
N VAL A 84 15.36 18.63 -8.68
CA VAL A 84 14.86 17.34 -8.18
C VAL A 84 13.49 17.53 -7.53
N VAL A 85 12.58 16.58 -7.77
CA VAL A 85 11.30 16.51 -7.06
C VAL A 85 11.21 15.22 -6.27
N HIS A 86 10.92 15.35 -4.98
CA HIS A 86 10.67 14.24 -4.07
C HIS A 86 9.16 14.13 -3.85
N VAL A 87 8.59 12.97 -4.18
CA VAL A 87 7.16 12.70 -4.08
C VAL A 87 6.97 11.44 -3.24
N ASP A 88 6.29 11.56 -2.10
CA ASP A 88 5.83 10.40 -1.35
C ASP A 88 4.33 10.22 -1.54
N VAL A 89 3.91 8.99 -1.82
CA VAL A 89 2.50 8.60 -1.91
C VAL A 89 2.20 7.47 -0.93
N GLY A 90 0.97 7.40 -0.45
CA GLY A 90 0.55 6.38 0.51
C GLY A 90 -0.90 5.98 0.35
N SER A 91 -1.20 4.72 0.67
CA SER A 91 -2.58 4.29 0.85
C SER A 91 -3.14 4.94 2.13
N GLY A 92 -4.43 5.28 2.18
CA GLY A 92 -5.04 6.10 3.25
C GLY A 92 -4.86 5.62 4.71
N SER A 93 -4.27 4.45 4.95
CA SER A 93 -3.81 3.97 6.27
C SER A 93 -2.41 4.47 6.68
N GLY A 94 -1.55 4.83 5.71
CA GLY A 94 -0.20 5.35 5.91
C GLY A 94 -0.16 6.76 6.50
N ARG A 95 -1.25 7.53 6.35
CA ARG A 95 -1.41 8.88 6.90
C ARG A 95 -1.23 8.93 8.43
N ARG A 96 -1.57 7.84 9.15
CA ARG A 96 -1.33 7.72 10.59
C ARG A 96 0.13 7.45 10.94
N ARG A 97 0.88 6.73 10.09
CA ARG A 97 2.29 6.38 10.35
C ARG A 97 3.25 7.51 9.93
N ALA A 98 2.99 8.15 8.78
CA ALA A 98 3.78 9.28 8.29
C ALA A 98 3.69 10.51 9.21
N ALA A 99 2.48 10.82 9.71
CA ALA A 99 2.29 11.90 10.69
C ALA A 99 3.06 11.65 12.00
N SER A 100 3.16 10.39 12.45
CA SER A 100 3.94 10.02 13.64
C SER A 100 5.46 10.12 13.40
N ALA A 101 5.95 9.73 12.22
CA ALA A 101 7.36 9.82 11.87
C ALA A 101 7.84 11.28 11.73
N ALA A 102 7.07 12.14 11.07
CA ALA A 102 7.37 13.56 10.94
C ALA A 102 7.40 14.29 12.31
N THR A 103 6.52 13.88 13.24
CA THR A 103 6.52 14.41 14.62
C THR A 103 7.77 13.97 15.40
N LEU A 104 8.24 12.74 15.19
CA LEU A 104 9.44 12.23 15.86
C LEU A 104 10.70 12.92 15.34
N ALA A 105 10.83 13.08 14.02
CA ALA A 105 11.99 13.72 13.39
C ALA A 105 12.16 15.18 13.81
N ARG A 106 11.05 15.93 13.96
CA ARG A 106 11.08 17.32 14.42
C ARG A 106 11.50 17.47 15.89
N ARG A 107 11.34 16.41 16.70
CA ARG A 107 11.75 16.39 18.12
C ARG A 107 13.22 16.03 18.32
N THR A 108 13.83 15.33 17.37
CA THR A 108 15.24 14.89 17.46
C THR A 108 16.24 15.85 16.82
N GLY A 109 15.77 16.83 16.03
CA GLY A 109 16.62 17.81 15.33
C GLY A 109 16.82 19.16 16.04
N GLN A 110 16.62 19.25 17.36
CA GLN A 110 16.88 20.47 18.14
C GLN A 110 18.07 20.26 19.07
N TRP A 111 19.29 20.40 18.54
CA TRP A 111 20.53 20.70 19.28
C TRP A 111 21.43 21.56 18.41
#